data_AF-A0A382EIU4-F1
#
_entry.id   AF-A0A382EIU4-F1
#
_cell.length_a   1.000
_cell.length_b   1.000
_cell.length_c   1.000
_cell.angle_alpha   90.00
_cell.angle_beta   90.00
_cell.angle_gamma   90.00
#
_symmetry.space_group_name_H-M   'P 1'
#
loop_
_entity.id
_entity.type
_entity.pdbx_description
1 polymer ?
#
loop_
_entity_poly.entity_id
_entity_poly.type
_entity_poly.pdbx_seq_one_letter_code
_entity_poly.pdbx_strand_id
1 'polypeptide(L)'
;MKTNDVFQQQVKQWIDEFERGELTEKSLYAGLEKFDHTIPQRQDLLYLQTSGTSLTSGIHGILLVENGQVSEIPPDPDDWPYQSVLEAIKDGWHVIQFPNMALLMDESRTYGLGCEFILEKKH
;
A
#
# COMPACT_ATOMS: atom_id res chain seq x y z
N MET A 1 -23.19 -5.47 12.17
CA MET A 1 -22.62 -6.81 11.93
C MET A 1 -21.17 -6.64 11.54
N LYS A 2 -20.25 -7.46 12.05
CA LYS A 2 -18.84 -7.37 11.62
C LYS A 2 -18.75 -7.89 10.18
N THR A 3 -17.86 -7.34 9.34
CA THR A 3 -17.69 -7.76 7.93
C THR A 3 -17.49 -9.28 7.80
N ASN A 4 -16.86 -9.89 8.80
CA ASN A 4 -16.67 -11.35 8.89
C ASN A 4 -17.99 -12.15 8.97
N ASP A 5 -19.02 -11.62 9.65
CA ASP A 5 -20.31 -12.29 9.81
C ASP A 5 -21.07 -12.32 8.47
N VAL A 6 -20.97 -11.24 7.68
CA VAL A 6 -21.59 -11.13 6.35
C VAL A 6 -20.92 -12.10 5.38
N PHE A 7 -19.58 -12.18 5.41
CA PHE A 7 -18.82 -13.10 4.57
C PHE A 7 -19.17 -14.57 4.86
N GLN A 8 -19.20 -14.96 6.14
CA GLN A 8 -19.58 -16.32 6.53
C GLN A 8 -21.00 -16.67 6.10
N GLN A 9 -21.93 -15.72 6.14
CA GLN A 9 -23.31 -15.94 5.70
C GLN A 9 -23.40 -16.15 4.18
N GLN A 10 -22.66 -15.38 3.39
CA GLN A 10 -22.62 -15.54 1.93
C GLN A 10 -21.96 -16.86 1.50
N VAL A 11 -20.90 -17.28 2.19
CA VAL A 11 -20.26 -18.59 1.95
C VAL A 11 -21.23 -19.73 2.24
N LYS A 12 -21.98 -19.66 3.35
CA LYS A 12 -23.03 -20.66 3.65
C LYS A 12 -24.09 -20.72 2.55
N GLN A 13 -24.53 -19.57 2.05
CA GLN A 13 -25.50 -19.52 0.96
C GLN A 13 -24.97 -20.19 -0.32
N TRP A 14 -23.69 -19.96 -0.67
CA TRP A 14 -23.09 -20.62 -1.84
C TRP A 14 -22.93 -22.13 -1.66
N ILE A 15 -22.62 -22.59 -0.45
CA ILE A 15 -22.58 -24.03 -0.14
C ILE A 15 -23.97 -24.63 -0.35
N ASP A 16 -25.02 -23.99 0.16
CA ASP A 16 -26.40 -24.46 -0.01
C ASP A 16 -26.84 -24.46 -1.50
N GLU A 17 -26.47 -23.42 -2.27
CA GLU A 17 -26.71 -23.35 -3.72
C GLU A 17 -25.94 -24.44 -4.47
N PHE A 18 -24.70 -24.75 -4.05
CA PHE A 18 -23.89 -25.81 -4.64
C PHE A 18 -24.50 -27.19 -4.38
N GLU A 19 -24.93 -27.47 -3.15
CA GLU A 19 -25.60 -28.72 -2.77
C GLU A 19 -26.90 -28.94 -3.56
N ARG A 20 -27.60 -27.86 -3.92
CA ARG A 20 -28.79 -27.91 -4.78
C ARG A 20 -28.49 -27.96 -6.28
N GLY A 21 -27.23 -27.80 -6.70
CA GLY A 21 -26.84 -27.72 -8.11
C GLY A 21 -27.26 -26.41 -8.80
N GLU A 22 -27.54 -25.37 -8.02
CA GLU A 22 -28.02 -24.06 -8.46
C GLU A 22 -26.91 -22.99 -8.46
N LEU A 23 -25.73 -23.32 -7.95
CA LEU A 23 -24.60 -22.39 -7.92
C LEU A 23 -24.21 -22.01 -9.35
N THR A 24 -24.21 -20.71 -9.64
CA THR A 24 -23.84 -20.19 -10.95
C THR A 24 -22.62 -19.31 -10.85
N GLU A 25 -21.85 -19.24 -11.94
CA GLU A 25 -20.74 -18.29 -12.08
C GLU A 25 -21.18 -16.84 -11.80
N LYS A 26 -22.41 -16.48 -12.23
CA LYS A 26 -22.99 -15.17 -11.95
C LYS A 26 -23.21 -14.90 -10.46
N SER A 27 -23.61 -15.89 -9.66
CA SER A 27 -23.82 -15.69 -8.21
C SER A 27 -22.49 -15.56 -7.46
N LEU A 28 -21.42 -16.16 -7.96
CA LEU A 28 -20.07 -15.98 -7.45
C LEU A 28 -19.56 -14.56 -7.70
N TYR A 29 -19.61 -14.07 -8.95
CA TYR A 29 -19.17 -12.70 -9.27
C TYR A 29 -19.99 -11.63 -8.52
N ALA A 30 -21.32 -11.80 -8.43
CA ALA A 30 -22.17 -10.87 -7.69
C ALA A 30 -21.85 -10.80 -6.18
N GLY A 31 -21.41 -11.92 -5.58
CA GLY A 31 -20.97 -11.91 -4.19
C GLY A 31 -19.57 -11.32 -4.03
N LEU A 32 -18.66 -11.55 -4.97
CA LEU A 32 -17.34 -10.90 -4.98
C LEU A 32 -17.46 -9.38 -5.05
N GLU A 33 -18.28 -8.83 -5.96
CA GLU A 33 -18.54 -7.38 -6.05
C GLU A 33 -19.13 -6.80 -4.76
N LYS A 34 -20.01 -7.56 -4.07
CA LYS A 34 -20.54 -7.14 -2.77
C LYS A 34 -19.45 -7.02 -1.70
N PHE A 35 -18.40 -7.83 -1.77
CA PHE A 35 -17.32 -7.80 -0.78
C PHE A 35 -16.21 -6.82 -1.13
N ASP A 36 -16.01 -6.54 -2.40
CA ASP A 36 -15.03 -5.57 -2.92
C ASP A 36 -15.26 -4.17 -2.34
N HIS A 37 -16.51 -3.83 -1.99
CA HIS A 37 -16.88 -2.56 -1.35
C HIS A 37 -16.99 -2.58 0.17
N THR A 38 -16.80 -3.74 0.81
CA THR A 38 -16.93 -3.88 2.29
C THR A 38 -15.60 -3.92 3.03
N ILE A 39 -14.50 -4.12 2.31
CA ILE A 39 -13.17 -3.86 2.84
C ILE A 39 -12.96 -2.35 2.65
N PRO A 40 -12.84 -1.55 3.74
CA PRO A 40 -12.49 -0.15 3.56
C PRO A 40 -11.21 -0.11 2.74
N GLN A 41 -11.23 0.53 1.57
CA GLN A 41 -10.05 0.65 0.73
C GLN A 41 -9.04 1.47 1.53
N ARG A 42 -8.05 0.78 2.11
CA ARG A 42 -7.00 1.42 2.90
C ARG A 42 -5.85 1.70 1.96
N GLN A 43 -5.39 2.94 1.99
CA GLN A 43 -4.23 3.36 1.24
C GLN A 43 -2.99 2.75 1.91
N ASP A 44 -2.18 2.06 1.11
CA ASP A 44 -0.82 1.73 1.54
C ASP A 44 0.07 2.91 1.22
N LEU A 45 0.91 3.30 2.18
CA LEU A 45 1.81 4.43 2.06
C LEU A 45 3.26 3.98 2.25
N LEU A 46 4.13 4.47 1.39
CA LEU A 46 5.57 4.24 1.48
C LEU A 46 6.27 5.60 1.53
N TYR A 47 6.93 5.88 2.65
CA TYR A 47 7.77 7.05 2.83
C TYR A 47 9.22 6.64 2.58
N LEU A 48 9.89 7.32 1.66
CA LEU A 48 11.28 7.06 1.30
C LEU A 48 12.10 8.33 1.48
N GLN A 49 13.03 8.31 2.42
CA GLN A 49 14.05 9.34 2.59
C GLN A 49 15.28 8.95 1.79
N THR A 50 15.75 9.88 0.95
CA THR A 50 16.80 9.59 -0.04
C THR A 50 17.97 10.55 0.08
N SER A 51 19.13 10.19 -0.49
CA SER A 51 20.33 11.05 -0.46
C SER A 51 20.19 12.32 -1.33
N GLY A 52 19.17 12.42 -2.18
CA GLY A 52 19.00 13.49 -3.15
C GLY A 52 17.62 13.45 -3.81
N THR A 53 17.35 14.37 -4.72
CA THR A 53 16.00 14.49 -5.32
C THR A 53 15.78 13.65 -6.57
N SER A 54 16.80 12.88 -7.00
CA SER A 54 16.65 11.92 -8.10
C SER A 54 15.88 10.68 -7.64
N LEU A 55 15.04 10.13 -8.51
CA LEU A 55 14.34 8.85 -8.29
C LEU A 55 15.30 7.66 -8.15
N THR A 56 16.54 7.81 -8.62
CA THR A 56 17.61 6.80 -8.51
C THR A 56 18.52 7.04 -7.30
N SER A 57 18.24 8.05 -6.47
CA SER A 57 19.03 8.29 -5.26
C SER A 57 18.85 7.12 -4.29
N GLY A 58 19.91 6.78 -3.57
CA GLY A 58 19.87 5.75 -2.53
C GLY A 58 18.92 6.15 -1.41
N ILE A 59 18.27 5.15 -0.81
CA ILE A 59 17.37 5.33 0.34
C ILE A 59 18.18 5.21 1.64
N HIS A 60 17.87 6.06 2.62
CA HIS A 60 18.47 6.04 3.96
C HIS A 60 17.42 6.01 5.10
N GLY A 61 16.14 6.08 4.74
CA GLY A 61 15.04 5.91 5.68
C GLY A 61 13.79 5.44 4.94
N ILE A 62 13.06 4.54 5.57
CA ILE A 62 11.86 3.93 5.00
C ILE A 62 10.81 3.77 6.11
N LEU A 63 9.55 4.08 5.78
CA LEU A 63 8.39 3.74 6.59
C LEU A 63 7.31 3.19 5.66
N LEU A 64 6.84 1.99 5.98
CA LEU A 64 5.77 1.33 5.25
C LEU A 64 4.52 1.29 6.12
N VAL A 65 3.41 1.72 5.55
CA VAL A 65 2.07 1.59 6.11
C VAL A 65 1.28 0.68 5.19
N GLU A 66 0.84 -0.46 5.70
CA GLU A 66 -0.01 -1.40 4.99
C GLU A 66 -1.31 -1.59 5.75
N ASN A 67 -2.44 -1.53 5.04
CA ASN A 67 -3.77 -1.70 5.62
C ASN A 67 -4.02 -0.80 6.85
N GLY A 68 -3.45 0.42 6.82
CA GLY A 68 -3.57 1.40 7.91
C GLY A 68 -2.78 1.06 9.18
N GLN A 69 -1.79 0.16 9.10
CA GLN A 69 -0.86 -0.16 10.19
C GLN A 69 0.57 0.04 9.73
N VAL A 70 1.45 0.46 10.64
CA VAL A 70 2.89 0.53 10.35
C VAL A 70 3.44 -0.89 10.30
N SER A 71 4.04 -1.24 9.17
CA SER A 71 4.71 -2.53 8.98
C SER A 71 6.12 -2.50 9.56
N GLU A 72 6.59 -3.63 10.06
CA GLU A 72 7.99 -3.79 10.46
C GLU A 72 8.88 -3.81 9.23
N ILE A 73 9.98 -3.08 9.28
CA ILE A 73 11.02 -3.05 8.24
C ILE A 73 12.29 -3.68 8.81
N PRO A 74 13.05 -4.46 8.01
CA PRO A 74 14.36 -4.96 8.43
C PRO A 74 15.27 -3.84 8.95
N PRO A 75 16.01 -4.08 10.06
CA PRO A 75 16.90 -3.07 10.62
C PRO A 75 18.13 -2.81 9.73
N ASP A 76 18.51 -3.76 8.89
CA ASP A 76 19.61 -3.63 7.93
C ASP A 76 19.12 -2.96 6.64
N PRO A 77 19.70 -1.81 6.23
CA PRO A 77 19.34 -1.15 4.97
C PRO A 77 19.53 -2.01 3.73
N ASP A 78 20.47 -2.95 3.72
CA ASP A 78 20.69 -3.84 2.57
C ASP A 78 19.52 -4.83 2.38
N ASP A 79 18.74 -5.08 3.44
CA ASP A 79 17.58 -5.96 3.44
C ASP A 79 16.26 -5.21 3.15
N TRP A 80 16.29 -3.90 2.90
CA TRP A 80 15.09 -3.14 2.59
C TRP A 80 14.47 -3.55 1.25
N PRO A 81 13.13 -3.49 1.13
CA PRO A 81 12.42 -3.94 -0.07
C PRO A 81 12.79 -3.13 -1.33
N TYR A 82 13.28 -1.91 -1.16
CA TYR A 82 13.70 -1.03 -2.24
C TYR A 82 14.95 -0.26 -1.83
N GLN A 83 15.88 -0.09 -2.78
CA GLN A 83 17.10 0.69 -2.65
C GLN A 83 17.01 2.06 -3.35
N SER A 84 15.98 2.25 -4.19
CA SER A 84 15.63 3.54 -4.79
C SER A 84 14.13 3.71 -5.00
N VAL A 85 13.67 4.95 -5.12
CA VAL A 85 12.25 5.25 -5.43
C VAL A 85 11.84 4.63 -6.77
N LEU A 86 12.76 4.57 -7.73
CA LEU A 86 12.53 3.94 -9.02
C LEU A 86 12.19 2.45 -8.91
N GLU A 87 12.74 1.72 -7.93
CA GLU A 87 12.41 0.31 -7.70
C GLU A 87 10.99 0.15 -7.15
N ALA A 88 10.59 1.00 -6.19
CA ALA A 88 9.22 1.03 -5.71
C ALA A 88 8.22 1.32 -6.84
N ILE A 89 8.53 2.28 -7.72
CA ILE A 89 7.69 2.59 -8.89
C ILE A 89 7.54 1.37 -9.81
N LYS A 90 8.62 0.62 -10.05
CA LYS A 90 8.57 -0.62 -10.85
C LYS A 90 7.67 -1.69 -10.24
N ASP A 91 7.54 -1.70 -8.91
CA ASP A 91 6.65 -2.60 -8.16
C ASP A 91 5.20 -2.07 -8.04
N GLY A 92 4.86 -1.01 -8.78
CA GLY A 92 3.51 -0.47 -8.87
C GLY A 92 3.15 0.59 -7.84
N TRP A 93 4.13 1.10 -7.09
CA TRP A 93 3.94 2.29 -6.26
C TRP A 93 3.83 3.55 -7.12
N HIS A 94 2.95 4.47 -6.74
CA HIS A 94 2.73 5.75 -7.41
C HIS A 94 3.20 6.89 -6.53
N VAL A 95 4.03 7.80 -7.05
CA VAL A 95 4.49 8.96 -6.28
C VAL A 95 3.34 9.94 -6.09
N ILE A 96 3.01 10.25 -4.83
CA ILE A 96 2.00 11.27 -4.45
C ILE A 96 2.64 12.54 -3.90
N GLN A 97 3.91 12.49 -3.50
CA GLN A 97 4.69 13.66 -3.11
C GLN A 97 6.15 13.53 -3.56
N PHE A 98 6.65 14.54 -4.27
CA PHE A 98 8.07 14.73 -4.56
C PHE A 98 8.75 15.56 -3.46
N PRO A 99 10.08 15.42 -3.28
CA PRO A 99 10.90 16.25 -2.40
C PRO A 99 10.58 17.75 -2.48
N ASN A 100 10.43 18.40 -1.34
CA ASN A 100 10.24 19.84 -1.29
C ASN A 100 11.59 20.56 -1.41
N MET A 101 11.92 20.99 -2.64
CA MET A 101 13.17 21.69 -2.96
C MET A 101 13.41 22.96 -2.15
N ALA A 102 12.36 23.62 -1.66
CA ALA A 102 12.51 24.83 -0.84
C ALA A 102 13.18 24.52 0.52
N LEU A 103 13.06 23.28 1.02
CA LEU A 103 13.70 22.83 2.25
C LEU A 103 15.20 22.53 2.06
N LEU A 104 15.67 22.39 0.82
CA LEU A 104 17.09 22.11 0.50
C LEU A 104 17.96 23.36 0.41
N MET A 105 17.35 24.53 0.18
CA MET A 105 18.07 25.79 -0.06
C MET A 105 18.44 26.54 1.23
N ASP A 106 17.98 26.07 2.40
CA ASP A 106 18.27 26.73 3.67
C ASP A 106 19.50 26.10 4.35
N GLU A 107 20.69 26.62 4.02
CA GLU A 107 21.97 26.21 4.63
C GLU A 107 22.02 26.45 6.14
N SER A 108 21.14 27.30 6.69
CA SER A 108 21.07 27.59 8.13
C SER A 108 20.24 26.57 8.91
N ARG A 109 19.52 25.70 8.21
CA ARG A 109 18.58 24.75 8.78
C ARG A 109 18.82 23.37 8.19
N THR A 110 19.64 22.56 8.87
CA THR A 110 19.75 21.12 8.63
C THR A 110 18.43 20.41 8.98
N TYR A 111 17.40 20.55 8.15
CA TYR A 111 16.24 19.66 8.19
C TYR A 111 16.53 18.49 7.26
N GLY A 112 16.87 17.34 7.83
CA GLY A 112 17.10 16.06 7.14
C GLY A 112 15.86 15.46 6.49
N LEU A 113 14.95 16.29 5.97
CA LEU A 113 13.67 15.91 5.36
C LEU A 113 13.48 16.48 3.94
N GLY A 114 14.47 17.19 3.40
CA GLY A 114 14.37 17.81 2.07
C GLY A 114 14.24 16.82 0.91
N CYS A 115 14.64 15.55 1.11
CA CYS A 115 14.68 14.50 0.09
C CYS A 115 13.72 13.34 0.40
N GLU A 116 12.50 13.66 0.84
CA GLU A 116 11.45 12.68 1.12
C GLU A 116 10.49 12.52 -0.07
N PHE A 117 10.25 11.27 -0.45
CA PHE A 117 9.18 10.87 -1.37
C PHE A 117 8.08 10.17 -0.58
N ILE A 118 6.83 10.43 -0.93
CA ILE A 118 5.67 9.68 -0.43
C ILE A 118 5.02 9.00 -1.63
N LEU A 119 4.81 7.70 -1.52
CA LEU A 119 4.19 6.87 -2.54
C LEU A 119 2.93 6.20 -2.01
N GLU A 120 1.99 5.92 -2.90
CA GLU A 120 0.80 5.13 -2.63
C GLU A 120 0.74 3.87 -3.49
N LYS A 121 0.13 2.82 -2.95
CA LYS A 121 -0.32 1.65 -3.71
C LYS A 121 -1.80 1.45 -3.43
N LYS A 122 -2.60 1.36 -4.49
CA LYS A 122 -4.05 1.08 -4.40
C LYS A 122 -4.27 -0.37 -4.77
N HIS A 123 -4.97 -1.10 -3.90
CA HIS A 123 -5.49 -2.44 -4.15
C HIS A 123 -6.91 -2.36 -4.67
#